data_AF-A0A2H0BS85-F1
#
_entry.id   AF-A0A2H0BS85-F1
#
_cell.length_a   1.000
_cell.length_b   1.000
_cell.length_c   1.000
_cell.angle_alpha   90.00
_cell.angle_beta   90.00
_cell.angle_gamma   90.00
#
_symmetry.space_group_name_H-M   'P 1'
#
loop_
_entity.id
_entity.type
_entity.pdbx_description
1 polymer ?
#
loop_
_entity_poly.entity_id
_entity_poly.type
_entity_poly.pdbx_seq_one_letter_code
_entity_poly.pdbx_strand_id
1 'polypeptide(L)'
;MFSNLKKTPLFAVLLALLFIALTAFVSVLTAKGIAEFQQVGHAPRAQDTFTIDGEGKVTGTPDLARVDIGLYTEGDDVPSAQNANTQKVNAMLAALKDLGIDQADIQTSNYT
;
A
#
# COMPACT_ATOMS: atom_id res chain seq x y z
N MET A 1 -20.61 49.62 58.93
CA MET A 1 -21.07 48.48 59.74
C MET A 1 -20.03 47.34 59.85
N PHE A 2 -18.71 47.63 59.79
CA PHE A 2 -17.64 46.60 59.83
C PHE A 2 -16.48 46.92 60.80
N SER A 3 -16.64 47.94 61.67
CA SER A 3 -15.54 48.43 62.53
C SER A 3 -15.21 47.50 63.71
N ASN A 4 -16.17 46.67 64.15
CA ASN A 4 -15.99 45.77 65.30
C ASN A 4 -15.57 44.33 64.93
N LEU A 5 -15.42 44.01 63.63
CA LEU A 5 -14.95 42.67 63.24
C LEU A 5 -13.46 42.47 63.56
N LYS A 6 -12.63 43.52 63.53
CA LYS A 6 -11.17 43.40 63.74
C LYS A 6 -10.73 43.17 65.20
N LYS A 7 -11.62 43.37 66.18
CA LYS A 7 -11.27 43.33 67.62
C LYS A 7 -11.73 42.05 68.33
N THR A 8 -12.34 41.11 67.63
CA THR A 8 -12.75 39.82 68.20
C THR A 8 -11.70 38.75 67.90
N PRO A 9 -11.35 37.89 68.87
CA PRO A 9 -10.36 36.81 68.66
C PRO A 9 -10.82 35.85 67.55
N LEU A 10 -12.13 35.75 67.31
CA LEU A 10 -12.73 34.96 66.23
C LEU A 10 -12.28 35.41 64.83
N PHE A 11 -12.15 36.72 64.59
CA PHE A 11 -11.73 37.24 63.28
C PHE A 11 -10.25 36.97 63.01
N ALA A 12 -9.40 37.06 64.04
CA ALA A 12 -7.99 36.69 63.93
C ALA A 12 -7.82 35.19 63.62
N VAL A 13 -8.63 34.32 64.24
CA VAL A 13 -8.63 32.88 63.97
C VAL A 13 -9.10 32.57 62.54
N LEU A 14 -10.16 33.22 62.06
CA LEU A 14 -10.63 33.07 60.67
C LEU A 14 -9.59 33.52 59.65
N LEU A 15 -8.89 34.63 59.91
CA LEU A 15 -7.84 35.11 59.03
C LEU A 15 -6.64 34.15 59.00
N ALA A 16 -6.24 33.61 60.15
CA ALA A 16 -5.17 32.62 60.24
C ALA A 16 -5.52 31.33 59.48
N LEU A 17 -6.75 30.83 59.64
CA LEU A 17 -7.24 29.66 58.89
C LEU A 17 -7.28 29.92 57.38
N LEU A 18 -7.69 31.11 56.95
CA LEU A 18 -7.67 31.50 55.55
C LEU A 18 -6.24 31.51 55.00
N PHE A 19 -5.28 32.06 55.74
CA PHE A 19 -3.87 32.05 55.34
C PHE A 19 -3.31 30.64 55.23
N ILE A 20 -3.63 29.75 56.18
CA ILE A 20 -3.21 28.33 56.13
C ILE A 20 -3.83 27.61 54.91
N ALA A 21 -5.10 27.86 54.62
CA ALA A 21 -5.76 27.29 53.45
C ALA A 21 -5.13 27.79 52.14
N LEU A 22 -4.78 29.08 52.09
CA LEU A 22 -4.18 29.70 50.91
C LEU A 22 -2.75 29.20 50.66
N THR A 23 -1.94 29.05 51.71
CA THR A 23 -0.58 28.49 51.57
C THR A 23 -0.62 27.02 51.17
N ALA A 24 -1.56 26.23 51.71
CA ALA A 24 -1.77 24.84 51.30
C ALA A 24 -2.20 24.75 49.81
N PHE A 25 -3.11 25.62 49.38
CA PHE A 25 -3.58 25.67 47.99
C PHE A 25 -2.45 26.00 47.01
N VAL A 26 -1.66 27.04 47.31
CA VAL A 26 -0.50 27.41 46.48
C VAL A 26 0.52 26.28 46.43
N SER A 27 0.79 25.61 47.55
CA SER A 27 1.74 24.49 47.62
C SER A 27 1.32 23.32 46.71
N VAL A 28 0.03 22.97 46.69
CA VAL A 28 -0.51 21.92 45.80
C VAL A 28 -0.41 22.35 44.34
N LEU A 29 -0.70 23.62 44.03
CA LEU A 29 -0.64 24.15 42.67
C LEU A 29 0.80 24.13 42.12
N THR A 30 1.77 24.53 42.94
CA THR A 30 3.20 24.50 42.59
C THR A 30 3.70 23.07 42.40
N ALA A 31 3.30 22.12 43.27
CA ALA A 31 3.70 20.72 43.13
C ALA A 31 3.17 20.08 41.83
N LYS A 32 1.92 20.38 41.45
CA LYS A 32 1.34 19.92 40.18
C LYS A 32 2.06 20.53 38.98
N GLY A 33 2.34 21.83 39.01
CA GLY A 33 3.08 22.50 37.93
C GLY A 33 4.45 21.85 37.68
N ILE A 34 5.22 21.56 38.74
CA ILE A 34 6.52 20.88 38.64
C ILE A 34 6.37 19.47 38.06
N ALA A 35 5.36 18.71 38.48
CA ALA A 35 5.09 17.37 37.96
C ALA A 35 4.70 17.39 36.47
N GLU A 36 3.94 18.39 36.03
CA GLU A 36 3.59 18.59 34.62
C GLU A 36 4.81 19.00 33.79
N PHE A 37 5.69 19.88 34.30
CA PHE A 37 6.95 20.23 33.65
C PHE A 37 7.87 19.02 33.42
N GLN A 38 7.83 18.02 34.30
CA GLN A 38 8.58 16.77 34.12
C GLN A 38 8.04 15.88 32.99
N GLN A 39 6.79 16.08 32.57
CA GLN A 39 6.18 15.34 31.45
C GLN A 39 6.35 16.06 30.10
N VAL A 40 6.70 17.35 30.08
CA VAL A 40 7.00 18.09 28.85
C VAL A 40 8.32 17.56 28.26
N GLY A 41 8.23 16.84 27.14
CA GLY A 41 9.38 16.25 26.44
C GLY A 41 9.39 14.72 26.39
N HIS A 42 8.44 14.06 27.06
CA HIS A 42 8.23 12.63 26.84
C HIS A 42 7.40 12.45 25.58
N ALA A 43 8.05 12.05 24.48
CA ALA A 43 7.32 11.56 23.30
C ALA A 43 6.37 10.43 23.76
N PRO A 44 5.14 10.33 23.23
CA PRO A 44 4.30 9.17 23.50
C PRO A 44 5.12 7.92 23.24
N ARG A 45 5.17 6.98 24.21
CA ARG A 45 5.89 5.71 24.10
C ARG A 45 5.74 5.21 22.67
N ALA A 46 6.84 5.20 21.92
CA ALA A 46 6.83 4.72 20.55
C ALA A 46 6.20 3.33 20.58
N GLN A 47 5.08 3.17 19.89
CA GLN A 47 4.34 1.90 19.91
C GLN A 47 5.27 0.82 19.36
N ASP A 48 5.38 -0.31 20.07
CA ASP A 48 6.19 -1.44 19.66
C ASP A 48 5.71 -1.94 18.29
N THR A 49 6.37 -1.49 17.23
CA THR A 49 5.98 -1.77 15.85
C THR A 49 6.86 -2.89 15.32
N PHE A 50 6.22 -3.97 14.87
CA PHE A 50 6.88 -5.07 14.19
C PHE A 50 6.59 -4.95 12.69
N THR A 51 7.58 -4.48 11.93
CA THR A 51 7.48 -4.36 10.47
C THR A 51 8.12 -5.57 9.82
N ILE A 52 7.38 -6.23 8.92
CA ILE A 52 7.86 -7.38 8.15
C ILE A 52 7.76 -7.00 6.67
N ASP A 53 8.90 -7.01 6.00
CA ASP A 53 9.00 -6.89 4.55
C ASP A 53 9.28 -8.27 3.97
N GLY A 54 8.42 -8.72 3.05
CA GLY A 54 8.54 -10.01 2.38
C GLY A 54 8.67 -9.81 0.87
N GLU A 55 9.75 -10.33 0.29
CA GLU A 55 9.93 -10.39 -1.16
C GLU A 55 9.69 -11.83 -1.65
N GLY A 56 8.80 -11.98 -2.62
CA GLY A 56 8.51 -13.26 -3.27
C GLY A 56 9.10 -13.29 -4.67
N LYS A 57 10.06 -14.19 -4.92
CA LYS A 57 10.62 -14.43 -6.25
C LYS A 57 10.15 -15.77 -6.77
N VAL A 58 9.48 -15.75 -7.92
CA VAL A 58 9.07 -16.97 -8.65
C VAL A 58 9.83 -17.02 -9.96
N THR A 59 10.46 -18.16 -10.22
CA THR A 59 11.12 -18.45 -11.50
C THR A 59 10.39 -19.58 -12.19
N GLY A 60 10.03 -19.39 -13.45
CA GLY A 60 9.41 -20.42 -14.29
C GLY A 60 10.12 -20.49 -15.64
N THR A 61 10.27 -21.70 -16.17
CA THR A 61 10.68 -21.92 -17.56
C THR A 61 9.48 -21.69 -18.47
N PRO A 62 9.58 -20.85 -19.52
CA PRO A 62 8.50 -20.69 -20.49
C PRO A 62 8.15 -22.02 -21.16
N ASP A 63 6.86 -22.33 -21.26
CA ASP A 63 6.31 -23.58 -21.80
C ASP A 63 5.50 -23.38 -23.10
N LEU A 64 5.32 -22.14 -23.56
CA LEU A 64 4.57 -21.79 -24.77
C LEU A 64 5.38 -20.87 -25.69
N ALA A 65 5.37 -21.18 -26.99
CA ALA A 65 5.93 -20.33 -28.04
C ALA A 65 4.88 -20.08 -29.14
N ARG A 66 4.78 -18.84 -29.62
CA ARG A 66 3.92 -18.46 -30.76
C ARG A 66 4.80 -18.02 -31.93
N VAL A 67 4.52 -18.53 -33.12
CA VAL A 67 5.24 -18.21 -34.36
C VAL A 67 4.22 -17.82 -35.42
N ASP A 68 4.42 -16.67 -36.03
CA ASP A 68 3.61 -16.19 -37.15
C ASP A 68 4.33 -16.51 -38.47
N ILE A 69 3.68 -17.28 -39.35
CA ILE A 69 4.23 -17.69 -40.65
C ILE A 69 3.34 -17.10 -41.75
N GLY A 70 3.94 -16.30 -42.63
CA GLY A 70 3.28 -15.75 -43.81
C GLY A 70 3.75 -16.44 -45.08
N LEU A 71 2.83 -16.70 -46.01
CA LEU A 71 3.13 -17.24 -47.33
C LEU A 71 2.64 -16.27 -48.41
N TYR A 72 3.57 -15.87 -49.28
CA TYR A 72 3.28 -15.01 -50.42
C TYR A 72 3.57 -15.77 -51.71
N THR A 73 2.62 -15.70 -52.65
CA THR A 73 2.75 -16.32 -53.97
C THR A 73 2.45 -15.28 -55.04
N GLU A 74 3.40 -15.11 -55.95
CA GLU A 74 3.29 -14.22 -57.10
C GLU A 74 3.05 -15.04 -58.37
N GLY A 75 2.28 -14.50 -59.30
CA GLY A 75 1.96 -15.14 -60.58
C GLY A 75 1.35 -14.16 -61.57
N ASP A 76 1.45 -14.49 -62.86
CA ASP A 76 1.01 -13.63 -63.97
C ASP A 76 -0.52 -13.51 -64.07
N ASP A 77 -1.25 -14.50 -63.53
CA ASP A 77 -2.70 -14.55 -63.49
C ASP A 77 -3.23 -14.86 -62.08
N VAL A 78 -4.29 -14.15 -61.68
CA VAL A 78 -4.89 -14.27 -60.34
C VAL A 78 -5.34 -15.71 -60.01
N PRO A 79 -6.03 -16.45 -60.91
CA PRO A 79 -6.47 -17.81 -60.60
C PRO A 79 -5.31 -18.79 -60.37
N SER A 80 -4.24 -18.71 -61.16
CA SER A 80 -3.03 -19.52 -60.98
C SER A 80 -2.32 -19.18 -59.69
N ALA A 81 -2.16 -17.89 -59.38
CA ALA A 81 -1.53 -17.45 -58.14
C ALA A 81 -2.29 -17.95 -56.90
N GLN A 82 -3.63 -17.90 -56.90
CA GLN A 82 -4.45 -18.44 -55.80
C GLN A 82 -4.34 -19.96 -55.66
N ASN A 83 -4.37 -20.69 -56.77
CA ASN A 83 -4.22 -22.15 -56.76
C ASN A 83 -2.83 -22.56 -56.25
N ALA A 84 -1.78 -21.90 -56.73
CA ALA A 84 -0.41 -22.14 -56.29
C ALA A 84 -0.23 -21.79 -54.79
N ASN A 85 -0.86 -20.70 -54.33
CA ASN A 85 -0.84 -20.33 -52.92
C ASN A 85 -1.52 -21.39 -52.05
N THR A 86 -2.71 -21.84 -52.46
CA THR A 86 -3.47 -22.87 -51.75
C THR A 86 -2.69 -24.18 -51.63
N GLN A 87 -2.01 -24.60 -52.70
CA GLN A 87 -1.17 -25.79 -52.69
C GLN A 87 0.00 -25.67 -51.70
N LYS A 88 0.70 -24.52 -51.69
CA LYS A 88 1.81 -24.28 -50.77
C LYS A 88 1.36 -24.19 -49.32
N VAL A 89 0.21 -23.54 -49.03
CA VAL A 89 -0.38 -23.50 -47.69
C VAL A 89 -0.71 -24.91 -47.20
N ASN A 90 -1.35 -25.74 -48.04
CA ASN A 90 -1.69 -27.12 -47.68
C ASN A 90 -0.44 -27.98 -47.41
N ALA A 91 0.62 -27.79 -48.22
CA ALA A 91 1.89 -28.47 -48.00
C ALA A 91 2.56 -28.04 -46.68
N MET A 92 2.51 -26.75 -46.35
CA MET A 92 3.01 -26.22 -45.08
C MET A 92 2.23 -26.81 -43.90
N LEU A 93 0.90 -26.84 -43.97
CA LEU A 93 0.05 -27.44 -42.93
C LEU A 93 0.33 -28.93 -42.73
N ALA A 94 0.57 -29.68 -43.81
CA ALA A 94 0.96 -31.07 -43.74
C ALA A 94 2.32 -31.24 -43.04
N ALA A 95 3.32 -30.42 -43.39
CA ALA A 95 4.64 -30.46 -42.76
C ALA A 95 4.58 -30.11 -41.27
N LEU A 96 3.75 -29.14 -40.86
CA LEU A 96 3.55 -28.80 -39.44
C LEU A 96 2.91 -29.95 -38.66
N LYS A 97 1.96 -30.66 -39.28
CA LYS A 97 1.35 -31.86 -38.70
C LYS A 97 2.35 -33.00 -38.56
N ASP A 98 3.22 -33.20 -39.56
CA ASP A 98 4.28 -34.21 -39.52
C ASP A 98 5.35 -33.90 -38.45
N LEU A 99 5.57 -32.61 -38.15
CA LEU A 99 6.41 -32.15 -37.04
C LEU A 99 5.74 -32.37 -35.66
N GLY A 100 4.51 -32.87 -35.61
CA GLY A 100 3.79 -33.16 -34.37
C GLY A 100 3.07 -31.97 -33.76
N ILE A 101 2.83 -30.90 -34.54
CA ILE A 101 2.01 -29.76 -34.10
C ILE A 101 0.53 -30.14 -34.27
N ASP A 102 -0.23 -30.05 -33.18
CA ASP A 102 -1.65 -30.36 -33.21
C ASP A 102 -2.43 -29.34 -34.04
N GLN A 103 -3.47 -29.83 -34.73
CA GLN A 103 -4.30 -28.97 -35.58
C GLN A 103 -5.04 -27.88 -34.78
N ALA A 104 -5.25 -28.10 -33.47
CA ALA A 104 -5.85 -27.13 -32.56
C ALA A 104 -4.93 -25.92 -32.31
N ASP A 105 -3.61 -26.09 -32.46
CA ASP A 105 -2.60 -25.05 -32.23
C ASP A 105 -2.32 -24.22 -33.50
N ILE A 106 -2.84 -24.65 -34.65
CA ILE A 106 -2.70 -23.94 -35.92
C ILE A 106 -3.91 -23.03 -36.15
N GLN A 107 -3.66 -21.72 -36.30
CA GLN A 107 -4.70 -20.75 -36.66
C GLN A 107 -4.29 -19.91 -37.88
N THR A 108 -5.23 -19.74 -38.82
CA THR A 108 -5.07 -18.86 -39.97
C THR A 108 -5.72 -17.52 -39.68
N SER A 109 -4.92 -16.45 -39.62
CA SER A 109 -5.40 -15.12 -39.22
C SER A 109 -5.91 -14.28 -40.39
N ASN A 110 -5.23 -14.29 -41.54
CA ASN A 110 -5.59 -13.47 -42.71
C ASN A 110 -5.28 -14.18 -44.03
N TYR A 111 -6.14 -13.97 -45.03
CA TYR A 111 -5.93 -14.34 -46.44
C TYR A 111 -6.24 -13.09 -47.29
N THR A 112 -5.28 -12.64 -48.11
CA THR A 112 -5.36 -11.44 -48.94
C THR A 112 -4.78 -11.73 -50.32
#